data_AF-A0A2T1GC36-F1
#
_entry.id   AF-A0A2T1GC36-F1
#
_cell.length_a   1.000
_cell.length_b   1.000
_cell.length_c   1.000
_cell.angle_alpha   90.00
_cell.angle_beta   90.00
_cell.angle_gamma   90.00
#
_symmetry.space_group_name_H-M   'P 1'
#
loop_
_entity.id
_entity.type
_entity.pdbx_description
1 polymer ?
#
loop_
_entity_poly.entity_id
_entity_poly.type
_entity_poly.pdbx_seq_one_letter_code
_entity_poly.pdbx_strand_id
1 'polypeptide(L)'
;ADPHGWDDTSIWSGDIIKIQGGYLMFYTSRNQATDDGMTQNIGVAFTHHIQSFDRWFRIPSIRIKPDAPYELHHVPEDLTIHAWRDPFLFRHEEQIYMLLSAKDPERALGKKGAVALLKARNNNLEDWEYLPPICQPGFYAEMEVPQLYKSAADEYTLVYSTWAKYDFAPTTQQSGGLQGLSSSSLFDFPAAAPTVFLPETANLYACRVIPELDGEIVGFDITTGGIRRSGVRTGLQHVDRDFSSYSIEM
;
A
#
# COMPACT_ATOMS: atom_id res chain seq x y z
N ALA A 1 7.60 -12.03 12.82
CA ALA A 1 8.37 -12.98 12.01
C ALA A 1 8.34 -14.31 12.71
N ASP A 2 7.93 -15.36 12.01
CA ASP A 2 7.93 -16.73 12.52
C ASP A 2 8.99 -17.54 11.79
N PRO A 3 10.06 -18.01 12.47
CA PRO A 3 11.12 -18.79 11.82
C PRO A 3 10.64 -20.14 11.26
N HIS A 4 9.42 -20.56 11.59
CA HIS A 4 8.79 -21.78 11.06
C HIS A 4 7.71 -21.49 10.00
N GLY A 5 7.41 -20.22 9.74
CA GLY A 5 6.43 -19.75 8.77
C GLY A 5 7.06 -19.40 7.43
N TRP A 6 6.22 -18.97 6.49
CA TRP A 6 6.72 -18.33 5.27
C TRP A 6 7.13 -16.87 5.52
N ASP A 7 6.58 -16.23 6.54
CA ASP A 7 6.87 -14.87 6.99
C ASP A 7 8.01 -14.88 8.03
N ASP A 8 9.13 -15.48 7.63
CA ASP A 8 10.31 -15.75 8.48
C ASP A 8 11.31 -14.59 8.52
N THR A 9 11.11 -13.57 7.68
CA THR A 9 11.86 -12.31 7.70
C THR A 9 11.09 -11.21 8.43
N SER A 10 11.54 -9.95 8.33
CA SER A 10 10.86 -8.81 8.96
C SER A 10 9.39 -8.68 8.56
N ILE A 11 8.57 -8.18 9.49
CA ILE A 11 7.21 -7.71 9.22
C ILE A 11 7.31 -6.26 8.78
N TRP A 12 6.86 -5.96 7.56
CA TRP A 12 6.90 -4.62 6.98
C TRP A 12 5.52 -3.95 7.05
N SER A 13 5.43 -2.75 6.49
CA SER A 13 4.21 -1.94 6.46
C SER A 13 3.00 -2.70 5.92
N GLY A 14 1.83 -2.21 6.31
CA GLY A 14 0.56 -2.71 5.84
C GLY A 14 -0.60 -1.92 6.43
N ASP A 15 -1.70 -2.60 6.72
CA ASP A 15 -2.95 -1.96 7.11
C ASP A 15 -3.71 -2.73 8.18
N ILE A 16 -4.47 -2.00 8.99
CA ILE A 16 -5.30 -2.57 10.04
C ILE A 16 -6.75 -2.18 9.77
N ILE A 17 -7.63 -3.18 9.77
CA ILE A 17 -9.08 -3.01 9.68
C ILE A 17 -9.75 -3.53 10.94
N LYS A 18 -10.82 -2.87 11.36
CA LYS A 18 -11.69 -3.35 12.44
C LYS A 18 -12.77 -4.24 11.85
N ILE A 19 -12.93 -5.42 12.43
CA ILE A 19 -13.96 -6.41 12.04
C ILE A 19 -14.87 -6.73 13.22
N GLN A 20 -15.87 -7.57 13.02
CA GLN A 20 -16.69 -8.11 14.09
C GLN A 20 -15.81 -8.92 15.06
N GLY A 21 -15.75 -8.47 16.31
CA GLY A 21 -15.03 -9.18 17.38
C GLY A 21 -13.51 -8.97 17.43
N GLY A 22 -12.94 -8.08 16.60
CA GLY A 22 -11.52 -7.78 16.65
C GLY A 22 -10.99 -6.92 15.51
N TYR A 23 -9.73 -7.16 15.16
CA TYR A 23 -8.97 -6.44 14.15
C TYR A 23 -8.17 -7.43 13.31
N LEU A 24 -8.04 -7.12 12.02
CA LEU A 24 -7.11 -7.80 11.11
C LEU A 24 -6.00 -6.84 10.73
N MET A 25 -4.77 -7.34 10.77
CA MET A 25 -3.58 -6.69 10.23
C MET A 25 -3.16 -7.42 8.98
N PHE A 26 -3.22 -6.75 7.85
CA PHE A 26 -2.57 -7.17 6.61
C PHE A 26 -1.15 -6.63 6.64
N TYR A 27 -0.16 -7.49 6.44
CA TYR A 27 1.25 -7.11 6.54
C TYR A 27 2.07 -7.74 5.44
N THR A 28 3.17 -7.10 5.10
CA THR A 28 4.12 -7.64 4.13
C THR A 28 5.21 -8.42 4.83
N SER A 29 5.59 -9.58 4.28
CA SER A 29 6.82 -10.28 4.66
C SER A 29 7.38 -11.08 3.48
N ARG A 30 8.48 -11.78 3.72
CA ARG A 30 9.17 -12.64 2.75
C ARG A 30 9.55 -13.95 3.40
N ASN A 31 9.73 -14.96 2.56
CA ASN A 31 10.27 -16.26 2.91
C ASN A 31 11.72 -16.35 2.45
N GLN A 32 12.66 -16.43 3.38
CA GLN A 32 14.08 -16.48 3.06
C GLN A 32 14.49 -17.78 2.33
N ALA A 33 13.74 -18.88 2.51
CA ALA A 33 14.05 -20.20 1.97
C ALA A 33 13.42 -20.49 0.60
N THR A 34 12.56 -19.62 0.06
CA THR A 34 11.91 -19.82 -1.25
C THR A 34 12.25 -18.72 -2.25
N ASP A 35 12.19 -19.05 -3.53
CA ASP A 35 12.52 -18.17 -4.65
C ASP A 35 13.94 -17.59 -4.50
N ASP A 36 14.05 -16.27 -4.47
CA ASP A 36 15.28 -15.49 -4.27
C ASP A 36 15.40 -14.92 -2.85
N GLY A 37 14.48 -15.27 -1.94
CA GLY A 37 14.36 -14.66 -0.61
C GLY A 37 13.93 -13.20 -0.62
N MET A 38 13.68 -12.62 -1.80
CA MET A 38 13.31 -11.21 -2.01
C MET A 38 11.85 -11.04 -2.38
N THR A 39 11.22 -12.08 -2.92
CA THR A 39 9.80 -12.10 -3.28
C THR A 39 8.91 -11.80 -2.08
N GLN A 40 8.14 -10.72 -2.19
CA GLN A 40 7.25 -10.21 -1.13
C GLN A 40 5.88 -10.88 -1.21
N ASN A 41 5.23 -11.06 -0.06
CA ASN A 41 3.91 -11.66 0.04
C ASN A 41 3.13 -10.96 1.16
N ILE A 42 1.80 -11.01 1.10
CA ILE A 42 0.94 -10.43 2.14
C ILE A 42 0.40 -11.54 3.04
N GLY A 43 0.58 -11.36 4.35
CA GLY A 43 0.01 -12.19 5.41
C GLY A 43 -1.06 -11.44 6.18
N VAL A 44 -1.81 -12.19 6.99
CA VAL A 44 -2.85 -11.63 7.85
C VAL A 44 -2.68 -12.14 9.27
N ALA A 45 -2.81 -11.23 10.23
CA ALA A 45 -2.88 -11.56 11.65
C ALA A 45 -4.15 -10.96 12.28
N PHE A 46 -4.70 -11.67 13.25
CA PHE A 46 -5.90 -11.31 13.98
C PHE A 46 -5.57 -10.94 15.43
N THR A 47 -6.32 -10.00 15.99
CA THR A 47 -6.36 -9.77 17.44
C THR A 47 -7.78 -9.38 17.86
N HIS A 48 -8.18 -9.71 19.09
CA HIS A 48 -9.42 -9.20 19.67
C HIS A 48 -9.34 -7.72 20.06
N HIS A 49 -8.13 -7.22 20.32
CA HIS A 49 -7.89 -5.90 20.89
C HIS A 49 -6.63 -5.27 20.28
N ILE A 50 -6.69 -3.98 19.96
CA ILE A 50 -5.61 -3.27 19.26
C ILE A 50 -4.50 -2.73 20.19
N GLN A 51 -4.65 -2.90 21.50
CA GLN A 51 -3.70 -2.34 22.47
C GLN A 51 -2.43 -3.20 22.58
N SER A 52 -1.31 -2.56 22.91
CA SER A 52 0.06 -3.04 22.72
C SER A 52 0.47 -4.31 23.47
N PHE A 53 -0.39 -4.87 24.32
CA PHE A 53 -0.11 -6.09 25.08
C PHE A 53 -0.89 -7.31 24.59
N ASP A 54 -1.81 -7.13 23.64
CA ASP A 54 -2.62 -8.21 23.13
C ASP A 54 -1.87 -9.03 22.07
N ARG A 55 -2.08 -10.34 22.13
CA ARG A 55 -1.42 -11.27 21.23
C ARG A 55 -2.07 -11.21 19.86
N TRP A 56 -1.26 -10.94 18.84
CA TRP A 56 -1.63 -11.16 17.45
C TRP A 56 -1.47 -12.64 17.08
N PHE A 57 -2.50 -13.19 16.47
CA PHE A 57 -2.55 -14.56 15.97
C PHE A 57 -2.43 -14.52 14.45
N ARG A 58 -1.34 -15.04 13.90
CA ARG A 58 -1.21 -15.22 12.45
C ARG A 58 -2.31 -16.16 11.95
N ILE A 59 -2.87 -15.86 10.78
CA ILE A 59 -3.78 -16.76 10.05
C ILE A 59 -2.95 -17.49 9.00
N PRO A 60 -2.48 -18.73 9.26
CA PRO A 60 -1.46 -19.37 8.42
C PRO A 60 -1.96 -19.79 7.03
N SER A 61 -3.28 -19.91 6.86
CA SER A 61 -3.91 -20.24 5.58
C SER A 61 -3.82 -19.09 4.57
N ILE A 62 -3.66 -17.84 5.02
CA ILE A 62 -3.65 -16.67 4.13
C ILE A 62 -2.21 -16.29 3.81
N ARG A 63 -1.87 -16.43 2.52
CA ARG A 63 -0.65 -15.90 1.91
C ARG A 63 -0.99 -15.42 0.51
N ILE A 64 -1.08 -14.11 0.34
CA ILE A 64 -1.37 -13.48 -0.95
C ILE A 64 -0.04 -13.23 -1.65
N LYS A 65 0.24 -14.03 -2.68
CA LYS A 65 1.48 -14.00 -3.47
C LYS A 65 1.35 -13.03 -4.65
N PRO A 66 2.43 -12.54 -5.23
CA PRO A 66 2.34 -11.87 -6.53
C PRO A 66 1.82 -12.84 -7.60
N ASP A 67 0.98 -12.33 -8.51
CA ASP A 67 0.44 -13.06 -9.66
C ASP A 67 0.27 -12.10 -10.85
N ALA A 68 -0.03 -12.63 -12.03
CA ALA A 68 -0.32 -11.84 -13.22
C ALA A 68 -1.50 -10.87 -12.95
N PRO A 69 -1.45 -9.63 -13.49
CA PRO A 69 -0.51 -9.12 -14.50
C PRO A 69 0.77 -8.47 -13.94
N TYR A 70 1.15 -8.73 -12.69
CA TYR A 70 2.26 -8.04 -12.01
C TYR A 70 3.58 -8.81 -12.08
N GLU A 71 4.69 -8.13 -11.75
CA GLU A 71 6.02 -8.74 -11.62
C GLU A 71 6.02 -9.81 -10.52
N LEU A 72 6.35 -11.05 -10.86
CA LEU A 72 6.18 -12.21 -9.97
C LEU A 72 7.32 -12.41 -8.98
N HIS A 73 8.51 -11.89 -9.28
CA HIS A 73 9.74 -12.11 -8.51
C HIS A 73 10.67 -10.90 -8.62
N HIS A 74 11.76 -10.91 -7.86
CA HIS A 74 12.75 -9.84 -7.92
C HIS A 74 13.56 -9.89 -9.22
N VAL A 75 13.75 -8.73 -9.83
CA VAL A 75 14.59 -8.52 -11.01
C VAL A 75 15.87 -7.80 -10.56
N PRO A 76 17.02 -8.49 -10.45
CA PRO A 76 18.26 -7.90 -9.91
C PRO A 76 18.77 -6.66 -10.67
N GLU A 77 18.44 -6.54 -11.95
CA GLU A 77 18.85 -5.43 -12.81
C GLU A 77 18.01 -4.16 -12.63
N ASP A 78 16.87 -4.25 -11.93
CA ASP A 78 16.02 -3.09 -11.69
C ASP A 78 16.65 -2.15 -10.64
N LEU A 79 16.24 -0.87 -10.65
CA LEU A 79 16.80 0.15 -9.75
C LEU A 79 16.46 -0.08 -8.27
N THR A 80 15.42 -0.88 -8.02
CA THR A 80 14.87 -1.15 -6.70
C THR A 80 14.46 -2.61 -6.59
N ILE A 81 14.30 -3.07 -5.35
CA ILE A 81 13.88 -4.44 -5.05
C ILE A 81 12.47 -4.72 -5.58
N HIS A 82 12.05 -5.99 -5.54
CA HIS A 82 10.69 -6.40 -5.88
C HIS A 82 9.65 -5.54 -5.14
N ALA A 83 8.44 -5.42 -5.69
CA ALA A 83 7.33 -4.80 -4.99
C ALA A 83 6.10 -5.69 -5.05
N TRP A 84 5.67 -6.13 -3.87
CA TRP A 84 4.37 -6.74 -3.60
C TRP A 84 4.05 -6.53 -2.12
N ARG A 85 3.81 -5.27 -1.75
CA ARG A 85 3.81 -4.82 -0.36
C ARG A 85 2.80 -3.72 -0.08
N ASP A 86 2.76 -3.31 1.18
CA ASP A 86 2.03 -2.16 1.69
C ASP A 86 0.51 -2.22 1.38
N PRO A 87 -0.20 -3.28 1.84
CA PRO A 87 -1.64 -3.41 1.66
C PRO A 87 -2.39 -2.18 2.15
N PHE A 88 -3.45 -1.81 1.43
CA PHE A 88 -4.46 -0.83 1.86
C PHE A 88 -5.83 -1.32 1.43
N LEU A 89 -6.72 -1.58 2.40
CA LEU A 89 -8.05 -2.14 2.12
C LEU A 89 -9.11 -1.05 2.12
N PHE A 90 -10.08 -1.17 1.20
CA PHE A 90 -11.23 -0.29 1.10
C PHE A 90 -12.43 -1.01 0.47
N ARG A 91 -13.59 -0.36 0.53
CA ARG A 91 -14.84 -0.82 -0.08
C ARG A 91 -15.28 0.13 -1.18
N HIS A 92 -15.87 -0.43 -2.22
CA HIS A 92 -16.49 0.32 -3.30
C HIS A 92 -17.61 -0.53 -3.91
N GLU A 93 -18.81 0.04 -4.05
CA GLU A 93 -19.99 -0.65 -4.62
C GLU A 93 -20.23 -2.05 -4.01
N GLU A 94 -20.20 -2.15 -2.67
CA GLU A 94 -20.37 -3.40 -1.91
C GLU A 94 -19.28 -4.47 -2.14
N GLN A 95 -18.23 -4.15 -2.88
CA GLN A 95 -17.07 -5.01 -3.08
C GLN A 95 -15.90 -4.56 -2.21
N ILE A 96 -15.06 -5.50 -1.79
CA ILE A 96 -13.79 -5.21 -1.11
C ILE A 96 -12.65 -5.19 -2.12
N TYR A 97 -11.79 -4.20 -1.96
CA TYR A 97 -10.58 -4.04 -2.73
C TYR A 97 -9.37 -3.88 -1.83
N MET A 98 -8.21 -4.25 -2.36
CA MET A 98 -6.91 -4.04 -1.74
C MET A 98 -5.95 -3.43 -2.75
N LEU A 99 -5.28 -2.35 -2.35
CA LEU A 99 -4.14 -1.80 -3.08
C LEU A 99 -2.84 -2.40 -2.57
N LEU A 100 -1.85 -2.53 -3.45
CA LEU A 100 -0.48 -2.89 -3.09
C LEU A 100 0.51 -2.08 -3.92
N SER A 101 1.69 -1.81 -3.36
CA SER A 101 2.87 -1.44 -4.15
C SER A 101 3.27 -2.63 -5.00
N ALA A 102 3.37 -2.41 -6.31
CA ALA A 102 3.70 -3.45 -7.27
C ALA A 102 4.66 -2.96 -8.36
N LYS A 103 5.08 -3.88 -9.22
CA LYS A 103 5.82 -3.57 -10.45
C LYS A 103 5.05 -4.04 -11.69
N ASP A 104 5.01 -3.17 -12.69
CA ASP A 104 4.55 -3.47 -14.05
C ASP A 104 5.70 -4.18 -14.81
N PRO A 105 5.54 -5.48 -15.15
CA PRO A 105 6.60 -6.27 -15.77
C PRO A 105 6.95 -5.76 -17.18
N GLU A 106 6.03 -5.08 -17.86
CA GLU A 106 6.20 -4.62 -19.25
C GLU A 106 6.95 -3.28 -19.36
N ARG A 107 7.22 -2.60 -18.24
CA ARG A 107 7.95 -1.32 -18.24
C ARG A 107 9.45 -1.53 -18.22
N ALA A 108 10.15 -0.53 -18.75
CA ALA A 108 11.60 -0.46 -18.68
C ALA A 108 12.10 -0.43 -17.23
N LEU A 109 13.30 -0.96 -17.01
CA LEU A 109 13.99 -0.90 -15.72
C LEU A 109 14.03 0.54 -15.19
N GLY A 110 13.84 0.68 -13.88
CA GLY A 110 13.75 1.96 -13.17
C GLY A 110 12.42 2.69 -13.33
N LYS A 111 11.49 2.16 -14.13
CA LYS A 111 10.20 2.79 -14.44
C LYS A 111 9.01 1.85 -14.22
N LYS A 112 9.24 0.78 -13.45
CA LYS A 112 8.28 -0.30 -13.23
C LYS A 112 7.26 -0.02 -12.13
N GLY A 113 7.40 1.04 -11.34
CA GLY A 113 6.49 1.33 -10.23
C GLY A 113 5.02 1.39 -10.66
N ALA A 114 4.20 0.60 -9.97
CA ALA A 114 2.77 0.52 -10.18
C ALA A 114 2.03 0.36 -8.85
N VAL A 115 0.73 0.62 -8.85
CA VAL A 115 -0.19 0.30 -7.76
C VAL A 115 -1.10 -0.81 -8.24
N ALA A 116 -0.98 -1.98 -7.60
CA ALA A 116 -1.85 -3.11 -7.87
C ALA A 116 -3.24 -2.90 -7.28
N LEU A 117 -4.21 -3.59 -7.89
CA LEU A 117 -5.58 -3.65 -7.42
C LEU A 117 -6.04 -5.10 -7.37
N LEU A 118 -6.41 -5.55 -6.19
CA LEU A 118 -7.02 -6.85 -5.95
C LEU A 118 -8.46 -6.63 -5.53
N LYS A 119 -9.36 -7.50 -6.01
CA LYS A 119 -10.77 -7.54 -5.62
C LYS A 119 -11.05 -8.83 -4.87
N ALA A 120 -11.67 -8.75 -3.69
CA ALA A 120 -12.04 -9.94 -2.93
C ALA A 120 -13.03 -10.80 -3.73
N ARG A 121 -12.78 -12.11 -3.82
CA ARG A 121 -13.75 -13.04 -4.39
C ARG A 121 -14.84 -13.32 -3.37
N ASN A 122 -16.10 -13.19 -3.78
CA ASN A 122 -17.26 -13.38 -2.90
C ASN A 122 -17.20 -12.55 -1.60
N ASN A 123 -16.49 -11.42 -1.61
CA ASN A 123 -16.24 -10.59 -0.42
C ASN A 123 -15.61 -11.36 0.76
N ASN A 124 -14.86 -12.42 0.51
CA ASN A 124 -14.01 -13.02 1.55
C ASN A 124 -12.62 -12.38 1.53
N LEU A 125 -11.96 -12.30 2.69
CA LEU A 125 -10.65 -11.64 2.82
C LEU A 125 -9.47 -12.59 2.52
N GLU A 126 -9.76 -13.81 2.06
CA GLU A 126 -8.77 -14.89 1.89
C GLU A 126 -8.43 -15.13 0.41
N ASP A 127 -9.39 -14.90 -0.49
CA ASP A 127 -9.31 -15.19 -1.92
C ASP A 127 -9.52 -13.90 -2.73
N TRP A 128 -8.63 -13.68 -3.69
CA TRP A 128 -8.49 -12.41 -4.38
C TRP A 128 -8.40 -12.60 -5.90
N GLU A 129 -9.14 -11.78 -6.63
CA GLU A 129 -9.01 -11.57 -8.07
C GLU A 129 -8.01 -10.45 -8.33
N TYR A 130 -7.02 -10.72 -9.20
CA TYR A 130 -5.97 -9.77 -9.57
C TYR A 130 -6.46 -8.99 -10.77
N LEU A 131 -6.74 -7.70 -10.56
CA LEU A 131 -7.21 -6.81 -11.62
C LEU A 131 -6.02 -6.11 -12.30
N PRO A 132 -6.23 -5.43 -13.44
CA PRO A 132 -5.23 -4.51 -13.99
C PRO A 132 -4.80 -3.47 -12.95
N PRO A 133 -3.55 -2.97 -13.02
CA PRO A 133 -3.06 -1.96 -12.07
C PRO A 133 -3.95 -0.72 -12.10
N ILE A 134 -4.32 -0.20 -10.92
CA ILE A 134 -5.10 1.04 -10.81
C ILE A 134 -4.25 2.25 -11.25
N CYS A 135 -2.92 2.12 -11.19
CA CYS A 135 -1.97 3.11 -11.66
C CYS A 135 -0.65 2.45 -12.10
N GLN A 136 -0.15 2.81 -13.27
CA GLN A 136 1.14 2.33 -13.82
C GLN A 136 1.78 3.39 -14.74
N PRO A 137 2.22 4.53 -14.17
CA PRO A 137 2.53 5.72 -14.94
C PRO A 137 3.81 5.63 -15.78
N GLY A 138 4.69 4.68 -15.48
CA GLY A 138 5.89 4.43 -16.28
C GLY A 138 7.02 5.44 -16.05
N PHE A 139 7.05 6.10 -14.89
CA PHE A 139 8.11 7.05 -14.53
C PHE A 139 8.51 7.03 -13.04
N TYR A 140 8.08 6.03 -12.29
CA TYR A 140 8.59 5.76 -10.94
C TYR A 140 9.28 4.41 -10.92
N ALA A 141 10.36 4.27 -10.16
CA ALA A 141 10.91 2.93 -9.89
C ALA A 141 10.01 2.15 -8.92
N GLU A 142 9.42 2.85 -7.95
CA GLU A 142 8.52 2.33 -6.91
C GLU A 142 7.45 3.37 -6.54
N MET A 143 6.26 2.88 -6.20
CA MET A 143 5.14 3.64 -5.65
C MET A 143 4.77 3.01 -4.30
N GLU A 144 5.41 3.45 -3.23
CA GLU A 144 5.35 2.84 -1.89
C GLU A 144 4.16 3.33 -1.07
N VAL A 145 3.68 2.53 -0.13
CA VAL A 145 2.61 2.89 0.82
C VAL A 145 1.36 3.51 0.14
N PRO A 146 0.80 2.87 -0.91
CA PRO A 146 -0.32 3.40 -1.64
C PRO A 146 -1.56 3.46 -0.75
N GLN A 147 -2.29 4.57 -0.83
CA GLN A 147 -3.52 4.80 -0.09
C GLN A 147 -4.52 5.53 -0.98
N LEU A 148 -5.80 5.31 -0.73
CA LEU A 148 -6.88 5.92 -1.51
C LEU A 148 -7.77 6.79 -0.60
N TYR A 149 -8.07 7.99 -1.08
CA TYR A 149 -8.89 8.97 -0.39
C TYR A 149 -9.92 9.59 -1.33
N LYS A 150 -10.84 10.37 -0.75
CA LYS A 150 -11.76 11.25 -1.45
C LYS A 150 -11.39 12.71 -1.23
N SER A 151 -11.51 13.53 -2.26
CA SER A 151 -11.44 14.98 -2.14
C SER A 151 -12.80 15.57 -1.68
N ALA A 152 -12.82 16.84 -1.31
CA ALA A 152 -14.08 17.54 -1.02
C ALA A 152 -15.04 17.64 -2.24
N ALA A 153 -14.53 17.44 -3.45
CA ALA A 153 -15.31 17.39 -4.69
C ALA A 153 -15.76 15.96 -5.06
N ASP A 154 -15.58 14.99 -4.16
CA ASP A 154 -15.89 13.56 -4.35
C ASP A 154 -15.06 12.86 -5.45
N GLU A 155 -13.90 13.42 -5.79
CA GLU A 155 -12.92 12.76 -6.66
C GLU A 155 -12.06 11.79 -5.83
N TYR A 156 -11.63 10.69 -6.44
CA TYR A 156 -10.65 9.80 -5.85
C TYR A 156 -9.26 10.41 -5.92
N THR A 157 -8.49 10.31 -4.86
CA THR A 157 -7.08 10.67 -4.81
C THR A 157 -6.27 9.47 -4.34
N LEU A 158 -5.49 8.89 -5.25
CA LEU A 158 -4.49 7.87 -4.96
C LEU A 158 -3.19 8.57 -4.54
N VAL A 159 -2.72 8.32 -3.32
CA VAL A 159 -1.44 8.84 -2.83
C VAL A 159 -0.44 7.71 -2.62
N TYR A 160 0.84 8.01 -2.78
CA TYR A 160 1.95 7.07 -2.64
C TYR A 160 3.23 7.83 -2.26
N SER A 161 4.18 7.14 -1.66
CA SER A 161 5.52 7.63 -1.35
C SER A 161 6.50 7.20 -2.44
N THR A 162 7.43 8.07 -2.80
CA THR A 162 8.54 7.73 -3.70
C THR A 162 9.78 8.53 -3.33
N TRP A 163 10.97 7.94 -3.45
CA TRP A 163 12.22 8.68 -3.22
C TRP A 163 12.52 9.56 -4.44
N ALA A 164 13.08 10.75 -4.22
CA ALA A 164 13.49 11.72 -5.24
C ALA A 164 14.39 11.08 -6.32
N LYS A 165 15.33 10.22 -5.92
CA LYS A 165 16.20 9.48 -6.85
C LYS A 165 15.47 8.45 -7.75
N TYR A 166 14.23 8.11 -7.41
CA TYR A 166 13.37 7.15 -8.12
C TYR A 166 12.14 7.82 -8.75
N ASP A 167 12.05 9.14 -8.64
CA ASP A 167 11.04 9.99 -9.24
C ASP A 167 11.56 10.52 -10.58
N PHE A 168 11.02 9.98 -11.67
CA PHE A 168 11.32 10.42 -13.04
C PHE A 168 10.11 11.09 -13.69
N ALA A 169 9.10 11.49 -12.91
CA ALA A 169 7.91 12.13 -13.44
C ALA A 169 8.29 13.50 -14.05
N PRO A 170 7.78 13.85 -15.25
CA PRO A 170 8.17 15.09 -15.92
C PRO A 170 7.80 16.37 -15.15
N THR A 171 6.77 16.31 -14.31
CA THR A 171 6.17 17.48 -13.65
C THR A 171 6.62 17.67 -12.20
N THR A 172 7.22 16.66 -11.56
CA THR A 172 7.54 16.69 -10.12
C THR A 172 8.91 17.27 -9.83
N GLN A 173 9.76 17.42 -10.86
CA GLN A 173 11.15 17.88 -10.73
C GLN A 173 11.97 17.04 -9.74
N GLN A 174 11.73 15.72 -9.72
CA GLN A 174 12.39 14.77 -8.80
C GLN A 174 12.19 15.13 -7.32
N SER A 175 11.02 15.66 -6.96
CA SER A 175 10.75 16.09 -5.58
C SER A 175 10.66 14.92 -4.59
N GLY A 176 10.30 13.73 -5.05
CA GLY A 176 10.02 12.59 -4.17
C GLY A 176 8.90 12.89 -3.15
N GLY A 177 8.95 12.20 -2.01
CA GLY A 177 8.03 12.37 -0.89
C GLY A 177 6.64 11.77 -1.15
N LEU A 178 5.61 12.36 -0.53
CA LEU A 178 4.22 11.98 -0.74
C LEU A 178 3.68 12.68 -1.98
N GLN A 179 3.28 11.89 -2.96
CA GLN A 179 2.68 12.35 -4.21
C GLN A 179 1.31 11.71 -4.40
N GLY A 180 0.53 12.20 -5.34
CA GLY A 180 -0.74 11.55 -5.69
C GLY A 180 -1.33 11.98 -7.02
N LEU A 181 -2.30 11.19 -7.45
CA LEU A 181 -3.04 11.34 -8.69
C LEU A 181 -4.52 11.37 -8.35
N SER A 182 -5.27 12.26 -8.99
CA SER A 182 -6.71 12.39 -8.79
C SER A 182 -7.49 11.98 -10.01
N SER A 183 -8.67 11.38 -9.80
CA SER A 183 -9.60 11.02 -10.86
C SER A 183 -11.03 11.02 -10.35
N SER A 184 -11.98 11.33 -11.24
CA SER A 184 -13.41 11.13 -10.97
C SER A 184 -13.82 9.65 -11.01
N SER A 185 -12.96 8.76 -11.54
CA SER A 185 -13.17 7.32 -11.62
C SER A 185 -12.13 6.57 -10.81
N LEU A 186 -12.58 5.56 -10.05
CA LEU A 186 -11.70 4.68 -9.29
C LEU A 186 -10.74 3.89 -10.20
N PHE A 187 -11.16 3.57 -11.41
CA PHE A 187 -10.43 2.65 -12.29
C PHE A 187 -9.68 3.35 -13.43
N ASP A 188 -9.55 4.68 -13.37
CA ASP A 188 -8.93 5.46 -14.44
C ASP A 188 -8.16 6.67 -13.90
N PHE A 189 -6.98 6.43 -13.31
CA PHE A 189 -6.11 7.51 -12.85
C PHE A 189 -5.23 8.05 -13.99
N PRO A 190 -5.29 9.36 -14.30
CA PRO A 190 -4.51 9.93 -15.38
C PRO A 190 -3.03 9.96 -15.00
N ALA A 191 -2.21 9.15 -15.69
CA ALA A 191 -0.79 9.04 -15.41
C ALA A 191 0.04 10.33 -15.63
N ALA A 192 -0.52 11.42 -16.15
CA ALA A 192 0.28 12.51 -16.71
C ALA A 192 0.67 13.64 -15.74
N ALA A 193 0.01 13.78 -14.58
CA ALA A 193 0.17 14.97 -13.74
C ALA A 193 0.07 14.66 -12.23
N PRO A 194 1.07 13.96 -11.65
CA PRO A 194 1.14 13.78 -10.21
C PRO A 194 1.27 15.12 -9.48
N THR A 195 0.54 15.25 -8.38
CA THR A 195 0.66 16.34 -7.43
C THR A 195 1.63 15.95 -6.31
N VAL A 196 2.57 16.83 -5.99
CA VAL A 196 3.46 16.65 -4.83
C VAL A 196 2.77 17.27 -3.61
N PHE A 197 2.31 16.43 -2.69
CA PHE A 197 1.66 16.88 -1.45
C PHE A 197 2.68 17.27 -0.38
N LEU A 198 3.77 16.53 -0.30
CA LEU A 198 4.86 16.79 0.63
C LEU A 198 6.17 16.28 0.03
N PRO A 199 7.12 17.16 -0.36
CA PRO A 199 8.37 16.74 -0.99
C PRO A 199 9.29 16.01 0.01
N GLU A 200 10.24 15.22 -0.49
CA GLU A 200 11.20 14.49 0.35
C GLU A 200 12.01 15.42 1.27
N THR A 201 12.27 16.67 0.82
CA THR A 201 12.96 17.70 1.60
C THR A 201 12.24 18.09 2.88
N ALA A 202 10.97 17.70 3.05
CA ALA A 202 10.25 17.82 4.31
C ALA A 202 10.70 16.79 5.36
N ASN A 203 11.60 15.86 5.02
CA ASN A 203 12.16 14.82 5.89
C ASN A 203 11.11 13.89 6.50
N LEU A 204 10.01 13.64 5.77
CA LEU A 204 9.00 12.64 6.11
C LEU A 204 8.89 11.63 4.97
N TYR A 205 8.84 10.35 5.32
CA TYR A 205 8.68 9.26 4.36
C TYR A 205 7.64 8.25 4.85
N ALA A 206 7.18 7.37 3.95
CA ALA A 206 6.12 6.40 4.23
C ALA A 206 4.89 7.08 4.85
N CYS A 207 4.48 8.21 4.25
CA CYS A 207 3.48 9.09 4.83
C CYS A 207 2.07 8.50 4.69
N ARG A 208 1.26 8.70 5.72
CA ARG A 208 -0.21 8.54 5.68
C ARG A 208 -0.89 9.89 5.77
N VAL A 209 -2.06 9.99 5.15
CA VAL A 209 -2.97 11.12 5.33
C VAL A 209 -3.98 10.72 6.40
N ILE A 210 -4.22 11.57 7.40
CA ILE A 210 -5.13 11.26 8.51
C ILE A 210 -6.38 12.15 8.42
N PRO A 211 -7.50 11.64 7.86
CA PRO A 211 -8.72 12.44 7.68
C PRO A 211 -9.29 13.03 8.97
N GLU A 212 -9.17 12.33 10.10
CA GLU A 212 -9.60 12.79 11.43
C GLU A 212 -8.81 14.01 11.92
N LEU A 213 -7.64 14.26 11.33
CA LEU A 213 -6.79 15.42 11.59
C LEU A 213 -6.86 16.41 10.42
N ASP A 214 -8.03 16.56 9.78
CA ASP A 214 -8.25 17.47 8.65
C ASP A 214 -7.37 17.12 7.43
N GLY A 215 -7.16 15.81 7.23
CA GLY A 215 -6.29 15.29 6.18
C GLY A 215 -4.82 15.64 6.39
N GLU A 216 -4.36 15.73 7.64
CA GLU A 216 -2.95 16.03 7.92
C GLU A 216 -2.03 14.88 7.51
N ILE A 217 -0.90 15.23 6.89
CA ILE A 217 0.13 14.26 6.50
C ILE A 217 0.99 13.92 7.72
N VAL A 218 1.11 12.63 8.02
CA VAL A 218 1.91 12.07 9.12
C VAL A 218 2.81 11.00 8.56
N GLY A 219 4.10 11.01 8.90
CA GLY A 219 5.06 10.05 8.36
C GLY A 219 6.19 9.73 9.32
N PHE A 220 7.11 8.90 8.86
CA PHE A 220 8.35 8.60 9.57
C PHE A 220 9.37 9.71 9.32
N ASP A 221 9.91 10.29 10.39
CA ASP A 221 10.98 11.28 10.30
C ASP A 221 12.31 10.59 9.99
N ILE A 222 12.81 10.79 8.77
CA ILE A 222 14.02 10.11 8.29
C ILE A 222 15.31 10.68 8.88
N THR A 223 15.24 11.81 9.61
CA THR A 223 16.41 12.44 10.23
C THR A 223 16.57 12.07 11.70
N THR A 224 15.46 11.99 12.42
CA THR A 224 15.43 11.75 13.87
C THR A 224 14.86 10.39 14.26
N GLY A 225 14.17 9.72 13.33
CA GLY A 225 13.41 8.51 13.59
C GLY A 225 12.09 8.79 14.30
N GLY A 226 11.12 7.88 14.12
CA GLY A 226 9.81 7.96 14.76
C GLY A 226 8.78 8.73 13.93
N ILE A 227 7.57 8.86 14.48
CA ILE A 227 6.42 9.44 13.78
C ILE A 227 6.39 10.95 14.02
N ARG A 228 6.24 11.73 12.94
CA ARG A 228 6.03 13.17 13.01
C ARG A 228 4.87 13.63 12.12
N ARG A 229 4.12 14.59 12.66
CA ARG A 229 3.10 15.37 11.97
C ARG A 229 3.76 16.45 11.10
N SER A 230 3.33 16.57 9.85
CA SER A 230 3.89 17.55 8.91
C SER A 230 3.38 18.98 9.12
N GLY A 231 2.18 19.16 9.69
CA GLY A 231 1.43 20.41 9.65
C GLY A 231 0.73 20.71 8.32
N VAL A 232 0.97 19.91 7.27
CA VAL A 232 0.33 20.05 5.95
C VAL A 232 -1.01 19.30 5.97
N ARG A 233 -2.10 20.03 5.72
CA ARG A 233 -3.47 19.52 5.71
C ARG A 233 -4.00 19.49 4.29
N THR A 234 -4.33 18.29 3.84
CA THR A 234 -4.78 18.04 2.46
C THR A 234 -6.30 18.20 2.31
N GLY A 235 -7.05 18.12 3.42
CA GLY A 235 -8.51 18.05 3.39
C GLY A 235 -9.07 16.74 2.79
N LEU A 236 -8.21 15.77 2.48
CA LEU A 236 -8.63 14.47 1.96
C LEU A 236 -9.40 13.68 3.02
N GLN A 237 -10.44 12.99 2.56
CA GLN A 237 -11.42 12.26 3.36
C GLN A 237 -11.30 10.76 3.11
N HIS A 238 -11.82 9.97 4.04
CA HIS A 238 -11.84 8.51 3.89
C HIS A 238 -12.68 8.07 2.69
N VAL A 239 -12.18 7.07 1.96
CA VAL A 239 -13.04 6.15 1.22
C VAL A 239 -13.80 5.25 2.19
N ASP A 240 -14.80 4.50 1.73
CA ASP A 240 -15.46 3.51 2.58
C ASP A 240 -14.44 2.46 3.07
N ARG A 241 -14.31 2.36 4.39
CA ARG A 241 -13.42 1.43 5.10
C ARG A 241 -14.17 0.74 6.24
N ASP A 242 -15.50 0.69 6.20
CA ASP A 242 -16.27 -0.01 7.23
C ASP A 242 -16.25 -1.52 7.00
N PHE A 243 -15.42 -2.23 7.77
CA PHE A 243 -15.35 -3.69 7.79
C PHE A 243 -16.03 -4.30 9.01
N SER A 244 -16.81 -3.53 9.78
CA SER A 244 -17.35 -3.96 11.07
C SER A 244 -18.34 -5.13 10.99
N SER A 245 -18.91 -5.38 9.80
CA SER A 245 -19.80 -6.51 9.53
C SER A 245 -19.09 -7.81 9.17
N TYR A 246 -17.77 -7.80 8.97
CA TYR A 246 -17.02 -8.99 8.60
C TYR A 246 -16.64 -9.80 9.83
N SER A 247 -16.73 -11.11 9.72
CA SER A 247 -16.22 -12.06 10.72
C SER A 247 -15.25 -13.01 10.05
N ILE A 248 -14.26 -13.47 10.80
CA ILE A 248 -13.40 -14.58 10.40
C ILE A 248 -13.77 -15.81 11.23
N GLU A 249 -13.96 -16.95 10.56
CA GLU A 249 -14.00 -18.24 11.24
C GLU A 249 -12.55 -18.64 11.53
N MET A 250 -12.18 -18.72 12.80
CA MET A 250 -10.83 -19.12 13.24
C MET A 250 -10.69 -20.63 13.40
#